data_AF-A0A0Q2LPV5-F1
#
_entry.id   AF-A0A0Q2LPV5-F1
#
_cell.length_a   1.000
_cell.length_b   1.000
_cell.length_c   1.000
_cell.angle_alpha   90.00
_cell.angle_beta   90.00
_cell.angle_gamma   90.00
#
_symmetry.space_group_name_H-M   'P 1'
#
loop_
_entity.id
_entity.type
_entity.pdbx_description
1 polymer ?
#
loop_
_entity_poly.entity_id
_entity_poly.type
_entity_poly.pdbx_seq_one_letter_code
_entity_poly.pdbx_strand_id
1 'polypeptide(L)'
;MLEFTGGAAPLTGPAEIEAGLAAAVRKPGHPERPAPTHVRHHVSSIRFGSVGQDRVEVSSYFAVHTDIGLDHWGRYRDVLVPANGRWVFAHRKIGVDAFASDSLMG
;
A
#
# COMPACT_ATOMS: atom_id res chain seq x y z
N MET A 1 11.82 -3.40 -1.36
CA MET A 1 11.21 -3.30 -2.70
C MET A 1 9.71 -3.13 -2.55
N LEU A 2 9.09 -2.29 -3.38
CA LEU A 2 7.65 -2.04 -3.38
C LEU A 2 7.09 -2.24 -4.79
N GLU A 3 6.00 -3.02 -4.89
CA GLU A 3 5.16 -3.13 -6.09
C GLU A 3 3.75 -2.66 -5.76
N PHE A 4 3.07 -2.02 -6.72
CA PHE A 4 1.66 -1.66 -6.55
C PHE A 4 0.91 -1.65 -7.88
N THR A 5 -0.42 -1.88 -7.85
CA THR A 5 -1.30 -1.78 -9.02
C THR A 5 -1.14 -0.42 -9.71
N GLY A 6 -0.89 -0.43 -11.03
CA GLY A 6 -0.69 0.80 -11.82
C GLY A 6 0.72 1.41 -11.72
N GLY A 7 1.64 0.79 -10.99
CA GLY A 7 3.08 1.08 -11.04
C GLY A 7 3.72 0.45 -12.28
N ALA A 8 4.62 1.19 -12.95
CA ALA A 8 5.27 0.73 -14.19
C ALA A 8 6.32 -0.37 -13.94
N ALA A 9 6.99 -0.33 -12.80
CA ALA A 9 8.03 -1.28 -12.39
C ALA A 9 8.12 -1.33 -10.85
N PRO A 10 8.74 -2.38 -10.27
CA PRO A 10 9.06 -2.42 -8.85
C PRO A 10 9.98 -1.26 -8.44
N LEU A 11 9.70 -0.63 -7.30
CA LEU A 11 10.51 0.45 -6.71
C LEU A 11 11.49 -0.13 -5.69
N THR A 12 12.76 0.25 -5.78
CA THR A 12 13.84 -0.33 -4.97
C THR A 12 14.56 0.74 -4.14
N GLY A 13 14.60 0.52 -2.83
CA GLY A 13 15.23 1.44 -1.89
C GLY A 13 14.36 2.66 -1.53
N PRO A 14 14.71 3.38 -0.45
CA PRO A 14 13.85 4.44 0.09
C PRO A 14 13.55 5.57 -0.90
N ALA A 15 14.54 6.04 -1.65
CA ALA A 15 14.40 7.19 -2.55
C ALA A 15 13.42 6.91 -3.71
N GLU A 16 13.53 5.75 -4.36
CA GLU A 16 12.59 5.36 -5.43
C GLU A 16 11.18 5.14 -4.89
N ILE A 17 11.06 4.54 -3.70
CA ILE A 17 9.78 4.32 -3.04
C ILE A 17 9.10 5.65 -2.72
N GLU A 18 9.83 6.60 -2.17
CA GLU A 18 9.31 7.94 -1.85
C GLU A 18 8.84 8.67 -3.11
N ALA A 19 9.69 8.72 -4.14
CA ALA A 19 9.35 9.38 -5.41
C ALA A 19 8.14 8.73 -6.08
N GLY A 20 8.09 7.39 -6.14
CA GLY A 20 7.00 6.66 -6.78
C GLY A 20 5.67 6.78 -6.03
N LEU A 21 5.69 6.75 -4.69
CA LEU A 21 4.48 6.97 -3.88
C LEU A 21 4.01 8.42 -3.97
N ALA A 22 4.91 9.40 -3.93
CA ALA A 22 4.57 10.80 -4.12
C ALA A 22 3.92 11.03 -5.49
N ALA A 23 4.44 10.41 -6.54
CA ALA A 23 3.84 10.47 -7.87
C ALA A 23 2.47 9.77 -7.92
N ALA A 24 2.29 8.64 -7.25
CA ALA A 24 1.01 7.93 -7.21
C ALA A 24 -0.08 8.72 -6.47
N VAL A 25 0.26 9.38 -5.35
CA VAL A 25 -0.65 10.26 -4.61
C VAL A 25 -0.97 11.54 -5.40
N ARG A 26 0.01 12.06 -6.15
CA ARG A 26 -0.16 13.26 -6.98
C ARG A 26 -0.72 12.98 -8.37
N LYS A 27 -0.93 11.71 -8.75
CA LYS A 27 -1.49 11.39 -10.07
C LYS A 27 -2.84 12.13 -10.17
N PRO A 28 -3.01 13.01 -11.17
CA PRO A 28 -4.24 13.77 -11.32
C PRO A 28 -5.37 12.83 -11.77
N GLY A 29 -6.07 12.24 -10.81
CA GLY A 29 -7.42 11.72 -11.01
C GLY A 29 -8.37 12.90 -10.95
N HIS A 30 -8.74 13.45 -12.11
CA HIS A 30 -9.51 14.70 -12.28
C HIS A 30 -8.91 15.94 -11.59
N PRO A 31 -8.59 17.03 -12.32
CA PRO A 31 -8.02 18.27 -11.76
C PRO A 31 -8.90 18.97 -10.71
N GLU A 32 -10.14 18.50 -10.54
CA GLU A 32 -11.15 19.01 -9.59
C GLU A 32 -11.16 18.26 -8.25
N ARG A 33 -10.44 17.14 -8.09
CA ARG A 33 -10.52 16.34 -6.86
C ARG A 33 -9.64 16.93 -5.75
N PRO A 34 -10.21 17.33 -4.60
CA PRO A 34 -9.42 17.82 -3.48
C PRO A 34 -8.57 16.69 -2.88
N ALA A 35 -7.39 17.04 -2.36
CA ALA A 35 -6.62 16.11 -1.56
C ALA A 35 -7.44 15.71 -0.32
N PRO A 36 -7.46 14.41 0.06
CA PRO A 36 -8.22 13.98 1.22
C PRO A 36 -7.66 14.63 2.50
N THR A 37 -8.54 15.05 3.41
CA THR A 37 -8.12 15.61 4.71
C THR A 37 -7.58 14.52 5.63
N HIS A 38 -7.96 13.26 5.36
CA HIS A 38 -7.46 12.10 6.08
C HIS A 38 -7.42 10.83 5.23
N VAL A 39 -6.52 9.92 5.58
CA VAL A 39 -6.44 8.59 4.99
C VAL A 39 -6.37 7.57 6.13
N ARG A 40 -7.38 6.71 6.25
CA ARG A 40 -7.49 5.71 7.33
C ARG A 40 -7.38 4.31 6.77
N HIS A 41 -6.34 3.60 7.18
CA HIS A 41 -6.13 2.22 6.76
C HIS A 41 -6.79 1.27 7.76
N HIS A 42 -7.68 0.41 7.27
CA HIS A 42 -8.22 -0.72 8.00
C HIS A 42 -7.60 -1.98 7.41
N VAL A 43 -6.72 -2.62 8.18
CA VAL A 43 -6.04 -3.85 7.78
C VAL A 43 -6.66 -5.01 8.55
N SER A 44 -7.06 -6.06 7.86
CA SER A 44 -7.76 -7.19 8.46
C SER A 44 -7.35 -8.52 7.81
N SER A 45 -7.84 -9.62 8.39
CA SER A 45 -7.64 -10.97 7.87
C SER A 45 -6.16 -11.27 7.60
N ILE A 46 -5.32 -10.89 8.56
CA ILE A 46 -3.88 -11.09 8.52
C ILE A 46 -3.60 -12.59 8.60
N ARG A 47 -2.92 -13.11 7.58
CA ARG A 47 -2.49 -14.50 7.49
C ARG A 47 -0.97 -14.55 7.37
N PHE A 48 -0.35 -15.22 8.34
CA PHE A 48 1.05 -15.62 8.25
C PHE A 48 1.15 -16.86 7.36
N GLY A 49 1.87 -16.73 6.24
CA GLY A 49 2.15 -17.85 5.33
C GLY A 49 3.36 -18.65 5.79
N SER A 50 4.38 -17.98 6.31
CA SER A 50 5.56 -18.59 6.95
C SER A 50 6.13 -17.66 8.01
N VAL A 51 6.66 -18.22 9.09
CA VAL A 51 7.29 -17.49 10.19
C VAL A 51 8.63 -18.15 10.50
N GLY A 52 9.72 -17.45 10.21
CA GLY A 52 11.09 -17.82 10.55
C GLY A 52 11.79 -16.72 11.36
N GLN A 53 12.97 -17.04 11.89
CA GLN A 53 13.74 -16.09 12.70
C GLN A 53 14.26 -14.90 11.91
N ASP A 54 14.56 -15.10 10.62
CA ASP A 54 15.13 -14.11 9.69
C ASP A 54 14.14 -13.62 8.64
N ARG A 55 12.98 -14.28 8.51
CA ARG A 55 12.03 -13.99 7.44
C ARG A 55 10.61 -14.39 7.80
N VAL A 56 9.66 -13.52 7.49
CA VAL A 56 8.22 -13.78 7.64
C VAL A 56 7.50 -13.41 6.35
N GLU A 57 6.62 -14.29 5.88
CA GLU A 57 5.69 -13.99 4.79
C GLU A 57 4.28 -13.77 5.32
N VAL A 58 3.68 -12.63 4.97
CA VAL A 58 2.35 -12.24 5.45
C VAL A 58 1.49 -11.80 4.28
N SER A 59 0.21 -12.16 4.33
CA SER A 59 -0.81 -11.56 3.48
C SER A 59 -1.90 -10.93 4.34
N SER A 60 -2.47 -9.82 3.89
CA SER A 60 -3.60 -9.17 4.54
C SER A 60 -4.50 -8.50 3.52
N TYR A 61 -5.73 -8.18 3.94
CA TYR A 61 -6.62 -7.32 3.20
C TYR A 61 -6.59 -5.92 3.79
N PHE A 62 -6.84 -4.93 2.95
CA PHE A 62 -6.99 -3.55 3.39
C PHE A 62 -8.25 -2.91 2.81
N ALA A 63 -8.81 -1.98 3.57
CA ALA A 63 -9.77 -0.99 3.11
C ALA A 63 -9.28 0.38 3.57
N VAL A 64 -9.22 1.34 2.64
CA VAL A 64 -8.84 2.72 2.93
C VAL A 64 -10.09 3.58 2.95
N HIS A 65 -10.20 4.43 3.97
CA HIS A 65 -11.25 5.42 4.08
C HIS A 65 -10.68 6.84 4.01
N THR A 66 -11.33 7.70 3.21
CA THR A 66 -11.06 9.13 3.07
C THR A 66 -12.33 9.93 3.38
N ASP A 67 -12.38 11.22 3.01
CA ASP A 67 -13.51 12.12 3.26
C ASP A 67 -14.85 11.59 2.71
N ILE A 68 -14.81 10.74 1.69
CA ILE A 68 -15.99 10.12 1.05
C ILE A 68 -16.45 8.82 1.73
N GLY A 69 -15.78 8.37 2.79
CA GLY A 69 -15.94 7.02 3.31
C GLY A 69 -15.01 6.04 2.61
N LEU A 70 -15.51 4.88 2.15
CA LEU A 70 -14.67 3.85 1.53
C LEU A 70 -14.09 4.38 0.22
N ASP A 71 -12.77 4.43 0.12
CA ASP A 71 -12.07 5.02 -1.03
C ASP A 71 -11.53 3.93 -1.97
N HIS A 72 -10.76 2.99 -1.44
CA HIS A 72 -10.26 1.85 -2.20
C HIS A 72 -9.90 0.68 -1.28
N TRP A 73 -9.84 -0.52 -1.86
CA TRP A 73 -9.57 -1.74 -1.10
C TRP A 73 -8.73 -2.72 -1.92
N GLY A 74 -8.13 -3.66 -1.20
CA GLY A 74 -7.28 -4.63 -1.84
C GLY A 74 -6.50 -5.50 -0.87
N ARG A 75 -5.32 -5.90 -1.30
CA ARG A 75 -4.48 -6.93 -0.66
C ARG A 75 -3.04 -6.47 -0.54
N TYR A 76 -2.43 -6.77 0.60
CA TYR A 76 -0.98 -6.74 0.78
C TYR A 76 -0.41 -8.16 0.75
N ARG A 77 0.73 -8.32 0.07
CA ARG A 77 1.61 -9.47 0.21
C ARG A 77 2.99 -8.96 0.60
N ASP A 78 3.46 -9.38 1.76
CA ASP A 78 4.62 -8.82 2.42
C ASP A 78 5.66 -9.88 2.73
N VAL A 79 6.92 -9.48 2.62
CA VAL A 79 8.07 -10.19 3.20
C VAL A 79 8.71 -9.25 4.22
N LEU A 80 8.76 -9.70 5.47
CA LEU A 80 9.41 -8.98 6.55
C LEU A 80 10.73 -9.66 6.93
N VAL A 81 11.73 -8.85 7.28
CA VAL A 81 13.04 -9.29 7.78
C VAL A 81 13.39 -8.50 9.05
N PRO A 82 14.17 -9.06 9.99
CA PRO A 82 14.61 -8.31 11.16
C PRO A 82 15.73 -7.33 10.77
N ALA A 83 15.61 -6.09 11.25
CA ALA A 83 16.64 -5.07 11.14
C ALA A 83 16.59 -4.17 12.38
N ASN A 84 17.72 -4.00 13.06
CA ASN A 84 17.84 -3.11 14.23
C ASN A 84 16.78 -3.37 15.31
N GLY A 85 16.54 -4.64 15.65
CA GLY A 85 15.60 -5.05 16.70
C GLY A 85 14.12 -4.92 16.35
N ARG A 86 13.77 -4.64 15.08
CA ARG A 86 12.39 -4.58 14.59
C ARG A 86 12.23 -5.35 13.28
N TRP A 87 11.00 -5.70 12.93
CA TRP A 87 10.67 -6.22 11.61
C TRP A 87 10.46 -5.06 10.63
N VAL A 88 11.07 -5.16 9.44
CA VAL A 88 10.91 -4.19 8.35
C VAL A 88 10.47 -4.90 7.08
N PHE A 89 9.80 -4.19 6.18
CA PHE A 89 9.46 -4.73 4.86
C PHE A 89 10.71 -4.87 3.99
N ALA A 90 11.12 -6.11 3.71
CA ALA A 90 12.03 -6.39 2.61
C ALA A 90 11.30 -6.24 1.26
N HIS A 91 10.05 -6.69 1.22
CA HIS A 91 9.16 -6.58 0.07
C HIS A 91 7.73 -6.31 0.50
N ARG A 92 7.03 -5.49 -0.29
CA ARG A 92 5.58 -5.34 -0.24
C ARG A 92 5.03 -5.27 -1.67
N LYS A 93 3.98 -6.04 -1.92
CA LYS A 93 3.14 -5.93 -3.11
C LYS A 93 1.74 -5.50 -2.72
N ILE A 94 1.31 -4.36 -3.27
CA ILE A 94 -0.01 -3.78 -3.08
C ILE A 94 -0.86 -4.11 -4.31
N GLY A 95 -1.83 -5.01 -4.14
CA GLY A 95 -2.89 -5.19 -5.13
C GLY A 95 -4.09 -4.33 -4.75
N VAL A 96 -4.37 -3.27 -5.50
CA VAL A 96 -5.67 -2.58 -5.41
C VAL A 96 -6.66 -3.37 -6.25
N ASP A 97 -7.75 -3.81 -5.62
CA ASP A 97 -8.78 -4.62 -6.28
C ASP A 97 -9.83 -3.71 -6.93
N ALA A 98 -10.18 -2.59 -6.29
CA ALA A 98 -11.05 -1.56 -6.86
C ALA A 98 -10.99 -0.24 -6.06
N PHE A 99 -11.54 0.80 -6.68
CA PHE A 99 -11.76 2.13 -6.12
C PHE A 99 -13.27 2.41 -6.09
N ALA A 100 -13.72 3.21 -5.12
CA ALA A 100 -15.05 3.80 -5.16
C ALA A 100 -15.17 4.76 -6.36
N SER A 101 -16.39 4.95 -6.86
CA SER A 101 -16.67 5.79 -8.04
C SER A 101 -16.21 7.24 -7.88
N ASP A 102 -16.26 7.73 -6.65
CA ASP A 102 -15.88 9.08 -6.22
C ASP A 102 -14.52 9.11 -5.50
N SER A 103 -13.72 8.04 -5.60
CA SER A 103 -12.41 7.93 -4.96
C SER A 103 -11.55 9.18 -5.18
N LEU A 104 -10.91 9.62 -4.10
CA LEU A 104 -9.97 10.74 -4.10
C LEU A 104 -8.54 10.30 -4.43
N MET A 105 -8.30 8.99 -4.55
CA MET A 105 -6.98 8.39 -4.74
C MET A 105 -6.88 7.46 -5.96
N GLY A 106 -7.94 7.38 -6.78
CA GLY A 106 -8.08 6.52 -7.96
C GLY A 106 -8.09 7.24 -9.30
#